data_AF-A0A7S0ZYC0-F1
#
_entry.id   AF-A0A7S0ZYC0-F1
#
_cell.length_a   1.000
_cell.length_b   1.000
_cell.length_c   1.000
_cell.angle_alpha   90.00
_cell.angle_beta   90.00
_cell.angle_gamma   90.00
#
_symmetry.space_group_name_H-M   'P 1'
#
loop_
_entity.id
_entity.type
_entity.pdbx_description
1 polymer ?
#
loop_
_entity_poly.entity_id
_entity_poly.type
_entity_poly.pdbx_seq_one_letter_code
_entity_poly.pdbx_strand_id
1 'polypeptide(L)'
;NDSWSICKFFATAFAPLGTTSFDLFPSAMVEQIEALHTKIYETLLNGVYRAGIGRLFGNLDGAQAAAQDVYSCLDFLERRLTETKFLFGTELTLADVRLAMALLRYDAAYRASFSLFGGRGGVLLNSGYPALAGYTRDIYSRIHVEVDWPSFRQYYRWTSAVEPEASLPVLCDIIASAEAPHGR
;
A
#
# COMPACT_ATOMS: atom_id res chain seq x y z
N ASN A 1 -2.85 -3.48 -20.85
CA ASN A 1 -3.52 -3.40 -19.54
C ASN A 1 -2.51 -3.14 -18.40
N ASP A 2 -1.45 -2.36 -18.63
CA ASP A 2 -0.50 -2.00 -17.57
C ASP A 2 -1.03 -0.82 -16.74
N SER A 3 -1.34 -1.09 -15.46
CA SER A 3 -1.87 -0.09 -14.53
C SER A 3 -0.95 1.12 -14.36
N TRP A 4 0.38 0.95 -14.36
CA TRP A 4 1.29 2.07 -14.13
C TRP A 4 1.26 3.07 -15.28
N SER A 5 1.38 2.56 -16.51
CA SER A 5 1.33 3.39 -17.71
C SER A 5 -0.02 4.09 -17.87
N ILE A 6 -1.13 3.41 -17.55
CA ILE A 6 -2.47 4.03 -17.59
C ILE A 6 -2.56 5.20 -16.60
N CYS A 7 -2.10 5.01 -15.36
CA CYS A 7 -2.11 6.08 -14.37
C CYS A 7 -1.24 7.27 -14.80
N LYS A 8 -0.05 7.03 -15.36
CA LYS A 8 0.82 8.09 -15.89
C LYS A 8 0.17 8.83 -17.07
N PHE A 9 -0.53 8.11 -17.94
CA PHE A 9 -1.26 8.70 -19.06
C PHE A 9 -2.35 9.66 -18.56
N PHE A 10 -3.12 9.28 -17.54
CA PHE A 10 -4.09 10.20 -16.92
C PHE A 10 -3.43 11.39 -16.22
N ALA A 11 -2.33 11.17 -15.50
CA ALA A 11 -1.62 12.24 -14.79
C ALA A 11 -0.94 13.26 -15.71
N THR A 12 -0.72 12.93 -16.98
CA THR A 12 0.04 13.78 -17.93
C THR A 12 -0.81 14.24 -19.11
N ALA A 13 -1.26 13.31 -19.96
CA ALA A 13 -1.97 13.63 -21.21
C ALA A 13 -3.31 14.35 -20.97
N PHE A 14 -3.96 14.05 -19.84
CA PHE A 14 -5.22 14.66 -19.44
C PHE A 14 -5.07 15.78 -18.39
N ALA A 15 -3.85 16.12 -17.98
CA ALA A 15 -3.61 17.18 -17.00
C ALA A 15 -4.28 18.52 -17.38
N PRO A 16 -4.29 18.96 -18.66
CA PRO A 16 -4.99 20.19 -19.06
C PRO A 16 -6.52 20.15 -18.88
N LEU A 17 -7.12 18.96 -18.73
CA LEU A 17 -8.56 18.79 -18.50
C LEU A 17 -8.89 18.61 -17.01
N GLY A 18 -7.89 18.47 -16.15
CA GLY A 18 -8.07 18.28 -14.72
C GLY A 18 -8.61 19.53 -14.03
N THR A 19 -9.46 19.34 -13.02
CA THR A 19 -10.01 20.43 -12.19
C THR A 19 -9.20 20.67 -10.92
N THR A 20 -8.26 19.77 -10.60
CA THR A 20 -7.38 19.86 -9.43
C THR A 20 -6.02 20.43 -9.81
N SER A 21 -5.38 21.16 -8.90
CA SER A 21 -4.04 21.73 -9.11
C SER A 21 -2.87 20.75 -8.84
N PHE A 22 -3.15 19.47 -8.60
CA PHE A 22 -2.10 18.48 -8.31
C PHE A 22 -1.32 18.12 -9.57
N ASP A 23 -0.01 18.34 -9.56
CA ASP A 23 0.90 17.72 -10.52
C ASP A 23 1.39 16.38 -9.94
N LEU A 24 0.70 15.30 -10.29
CA LEU A 24 0.99 13.97 -9.75
C LEU A 24 2.20 13.30 -10.43
N PHE A 25 2.67 13.82 -11.56
CA PHE A 25 3.79 13.23 -12.30
C PHE A 25 4.66 14.31 -12.96
N PRO A 26 5.29 15.19 -12.15
CA PRO A 26 6.04 16.33 -12.65
C PRO A 26 7.26 15.86 -13.47
N SER A 27 7.47 16.50 -14.62
CA SER A 27 8.51 16.14 -15.58
C SER A 27 9.93 16.13 -14.97
N ALA A 28 10.19 17.04 -14.03
CA ALA A 28 11.47 17.16 -13.34
C ALA A 28 11.77 16.00 -12.36
N MET A 29 10.77 15.19 -11.99
CA MET A 29 10.92 14.13 -10.98
C MET A 29 10.69 12.73 -11.54
N VAL A 30 10.45 12.59 -12.83
CA VAL A 30 10.11 11.30 -13.47
C VAL A 30 11.09 10.20 -13.09
N GLU A 31 12.40 10.43 -13.23
CA GLU A 31 13.42 9.43 -12.91
C GLU A 31 13.39 9.00 -11.43
N GLN A 32 13.18 9.95 -10.52
CA GLN A 32 13.11 9.67 -9.08
C GLN A 32 11.84 8.90 -8.73
N ILE A 33 10.70 9.27 -9.34
CA ILE A 33 9.42 8.60 -9.14
C ILE A 33 9.50 7.16 -9.65
N GLU A 34 10.01 6.95 -10.86
CA GLU A 34 10.14 5.61 -11.45
C GLU A 34 11.10 4.72 -10.65
N ALA A 35 12.23 5.24 -10.20
CA ALA A 35 13.20 4.48 -9.42
C ALA A 35 12.63 4.01 -8.08
N LEU A 36 11.99 4.91 -7.33
CA LEU A 36 11.39 4.55 -6.05
C LEU A 36 10.13 3.68 -6.23
N HIS A 37 9.31 3.97 -7.24
CA HIS A 37 8.14 3.14 -7.59
C HIS A 37 8.56 1.72 -7.91
N THR A 38 9.61 1.52 -8.70
CA THR A 38 10.13 0.19 -9.06
C THR A 38 10.52 -0.59 -7.81
N LYS A 39 11.29 0.03 -6.89
CA LYS A 39 11.65 -0.60 -5.61
C LYS A 39 10.41 -0.98 -4.80
N ILE A 40 9.47 -0.05 -4.62
CA ILE A 40 8.21 -0.30 -3.89
C ILE A 40 7.39 -1.39 -4.58
N TYR A 41 7.37 -1.42 -5.90
CA TYR A 41 6.64 -2.41 -6.66
C TYR A 41 7.20 -3.81 -6.43
N GLU A 42 8.50 -4.00 -6.62
CA GLU A 42 9.16 -5.29 -6.49
C GLU A 42 9.09 -5.86 -5.07
N THR A 43 9.30 -5.00 -4.07
CA THR A 43 9.48 -5.43 -2.68
C THR A 43 8.20 -5.38 -1.85
N LEU A 44 7.21 -4.55 -2.22
CA LEU A 44 5.95 -4.42 -1.49
C LEU A 44 4.73 -4.82 -2.33
N LEU A 45 4.42 -4.08 -3.41
CA LEU A 45 3.15 -4.31 -4.14
C LEU A 45 3.08 -5.69 -4.78
N ASN A 46 4.17 -6.14 -5.41
CA ASN A 46 4.32 -7.49 -5.93
C ASN A 46 4.85 -8.44 -4.84
N GLY A 47 5.64 -7.93 -3.90
CA GLY A 47 6.22 -8.69 -2.79
C GLY A 47 5.17 -9.44 -1.95
N VAL A 48 4.04 -8.79 -1.64
CA VAL A 48 2.94 -9.44 -0.89
C VAL A 48 2.36 -10.64 -1.64
N TYR A 49 2.21 -10.55 -2.97
CA TYR A 49 1.74 -11.68 -3.79
C TYR A 49 2.79 -12.76 -3.89
N ARG A 50 4.07 -12.41 -4.08
CA ARG A 50 5.18 -13.38 -4.09
C ARG A 50 5.21 -14.19 -2.79
N ALA A 51 5.01 -13.53 -1.64
CA ALA A 51 4.93 -14.21 -0.35
C ALA A 51 3.73 -15.17 -0.27
N GLY A 52 2.52 -14.67 -0.57
CA GLY A 52 1.30 -15.47 -0.46
C GLY A 52 1.19 -16.61 -1.45
N ILE A 53 1.46 -16.32 -2.72
CA ILE A 53 1.40 -17.31 -3.81
C ILE A 53 2.54 -18.32 -3.67
N GLY A 54 3.74 -17.87 -3.29
CA GLY A 54 4.86 -18.78 -3.01
C GLY A 54 4.49 -19.83 -1.96
N ARG A 55 3.82 -19.40 -0.88
CA ARG A 55 3.31 -20.30 0.16
C ARG A 55 2.24 -21.26 -0.37
N LEU A 56 1.28 -20.75 -1.16
CA LEU A 56 0.21 -21.56 -1.76
C LEU A 56 0.76 -22.70 -2.64
N PHE A 57 1.84 -22.45 -3.37
CA PHE A 57 2.50 -23.45 -4.22
C PHE A 57 3.62 -24.22 -3.52
N GLY A 58 3.79 -24.08 -2.20
CA GLY A 58 4.78 -24.85 -1.42
C GLY A 58 6.22 -24.36 -1.50
N ASN A 59 6.50 -23.21 -2.14
CA ASN A 59 7.81 -22.58 -2.13
C ASN A 59 7.99 -21.72 -0.86
N LEU A 60 8.26 -22.37 0.27
CA LEU A 60 8.33 -21.73 1.57
C LEU A 60 9.53 -20.78 1.70
N ASP A 61 10.70 -21.15 1.19
CA ASP A 61 11.90 -20.30 1.24
C ASP A 61 11.72 -19.01 0.43
N GLY A 62 11.17 -19.14 -0.79
CA GLY A 62 10.86 -17.98 -1.62
C GLY A 62 9.77 -17.09 -1.01
N ALA A 63 8.77 -17.70 -0.36
CA ALA A 63 7.72 -16.97 0.35
C ALA A 63 8.27 -16.19 1.54
N GLN A 64 9.16 -16.81 2.32
CA GLN A 64 9.81 -16.18 3.47
C GLN A 64 10.73 -15.03 3.03
N ALA A 65 11.52 -15.22 1.96
CA ALA A 65 12.35 -14.16 1.40
C ALA A 65 11.50 -12.98 0.93
N ALA A 66 10.41 -13.22 0.21
CA ALA A 66 9.49 -12.17 -0.23
C ALA A 66 8.80 -11.45 0.94
N ALA A 67 8.43 -12.18 2.00
CA ALA A 67 7.89 -11.55 3.20
C ALA A 67 8.93 -10.63 3.87
N GLN A 68 10.20 -11.04 3.90
CA GLN A 68 11.28 -10.22 4.43
C GLN A 68 11.53 -8.97 3.57
N ASP A 69 11.40 -9.06 2.24
CA ASP A 69 11.43 -7.90 1.35
C ASP A 69 10.31 -6.90 1.69
N VAL A 70 9.08 -7.40 1.89
CA VAL A 70 7.92 -6.58 2.27
C VAL A 70 8.18 -5.83 3.56
N TYR A 71 8.63 -6.52 4.61
CA TYR A 71 8.89 -5.89 5.90
C TYR A 71 10.00 -4.85 5.81
N SER A 72 11.09 -5.18 5.11
CA SER A 72 12.22 -4.25 4.92
C SER A 72 11.81 -3.00 4.13
N CYS A 73 10.87 -3.15 3.19
CA CYS A 73 10.29 -2.03 2.44
C CYS A 73 9.41 -1.16 3.34
N LEU A 74 8.53 -1.74 4.15
CA LEU A 74 7.73 -1.00 5.13
C LEU A 74 8.62 -0.24 6.14
N ASP A 75 9.66 -0.88 6.67
CA ASP A 75 10.63 -0.27 7.60
C ASP A 75 11.42 0.88 6.94
N PHE A 76 11.69 0.78 5.63
CA PHE A 76 12.29 1.86 4.84
C PHE A 76 11.31 3.02 4.62
N LEU A 77 10.06 2.74 4.25
CA LEU A 77 9.04 3.75 4.00
C LEU A 77 8.64 4.48 5.28
N GLU A 78 8.54 3.78 6.40
CA GLU A 78 8.29 4.35 7.72
C GLU A 78 9.33 5.42 8.06
N ARG A 79 10.62 5.06 8.00
CA ARG A 79 11.73 6.01 8.26
C ARG A 79 11.75 7.18 7.29
N ARG A 80 11.40 6.97 6.03
CA ARG A 80 11.30 8.07 5.06
C ARG A 80 10.18 9.03 5.44
N LEU A 81 9.00 8.49 5.76
CA LEU A 81 7.81 9.26 6.07
C LEU A 81 7.85 9.85 7.49
N THR A 82 8.79 9.50 8.36
CA THR A 82 9.02 10.30 9.57
C THR A 82 9.60 11.68 9.26
N GLU A 83 10.30 11.83 8.13
CA GLU A 83 10.99 13.07 7.76
C GLU A 83 10.22 13.89 6.71
N THR A 84 9.44 13.22 5.85
CA THR A 84 8.70 13.88 4.76
C THR A 84 7.19 13.64 4.87
N LYS A 85 6.40 14.57 4.32
CA LYS A 85 4.92 14.43 4.29
C LYS A 85 4.48 13.34 3.32
N PHE A 86 5.06 13.34 2.12
CA PHE A 86 4.85 12.35 1.06
C PHE A 86 6.19 11.75 0.61
N LEU A 87 6.15 10.80 -0.32
CA LEU A 87 7.34 10.08 -0.78
C LEU A 87 8.43 10.99 -1.35
N PHE A 88 8.11 12.19 -1.83
CA PHE A 88 9.10 13.10 -2.41
C PHE A 88 9.11 14.50 -1.80
N GLY A 89 8.62 14.66 -0.57
CA GLY A 89 8.62 15.94 0.13
C GLY A 89 7.21 16.35 0.54
N THR A 90 6.77 17.54 0.13
CA THR A 90 5.49 18.14 0.54
C THR A 90 4.37 17.92 -0.46
N GLU A 91 4.70 17.60 -1.71
CA GLU A 91 3.74 17.41 -2.80
C GLU A 91 3.36 15.93 -2.97
N LEU A 92 2.08 15.70 -3.24
CA LEU A 92 1.54 14.37 -3.51
C LEU A 92 1.91 13.95 -4.94
N THR A 93 2.44 12.73 -5.11
CA THR A 93 2.75 12.17 -6.42
C THR A 93 1.91 10.93 -6.73
N LEU A 94 1.96 10.45 -7.96
CA LEU A 94 1.26 9.25 -8.38
C LEU A 94 1.77 7.99 -7.65
N ALA A 95 3.05 7.95 -7.28
CA ALA A 95 3.60 6.88 -6.47
C ALA A 95 2.95 6.84 -5.07
N ASP A 96 2.56 7.99 -4.53
CA ASP A 96 1.91 8.06 -3.23
C ASP A 96 0.51 7.45 -3.26
N VAL A 97 -0.29 7.85 -4.24
CA VAL A 97 -1.65 7.31 -4.44
C VAL A 97 -1.59 5.79 -4.59
N ARG A 98 -0.63 5.29 -5.38
CA ARG A 98 -0.47 3.85 -5.60
C ARG A 98 -0.03 3.10 -4.34
N LEU A 99 0.89 3.68 -3.56
CA LEU A 99 1.32 3.10 -2.29
C LEU A 99 0.17 3.06 -1.29
N ALA A 100 -0.56 4.16 -1.11
CA ALA A 100 -1.68 4.24 -0.16
C ALA A 100 -2.74 3.16 -0.43
N MET A 101 -3.08 2.91 -1.70
CA MET A 101 -3.99 1.84 -2.07
C MET A 101 -3.49 0.44 -1.67
N ALA A 102 -2.19 0.20 -1.68
CA ALA A 102 -1.60 -1.04 -1.18
C ALA A 102 -1.62 -1.10 0.35
N LEU A 103 -1.35 0.00 1.04
CA LEU A 103 -1.35 0.08 2.50
C LEU A 103 -2.76 -0.11 3.10
N LEU A 104 -3.81 0.45 2.48
CA LEU A 104 -5.20 0.21 2.86
C LEU A 104 -5.55 -1.29 2.82
N ARG A 105 -5.08 -1.99 1.77
CA ARG A 105 -5.28 -3.44 1.63
C ARG A 105 -4.41 -4.28 2.57
N TYR A 106 -3.36 -3.70 3.14
CA TYR A 106 -2.38 -4.45 3.94
C TYR A 106 -3.04 -5.09 5.16
N ASP A 107 -3.76 -4.31 5.97
CA ASP A 107 -4.48 -4.83 7.13
C ASP A 107 -5.83 -5.44 6.78
N ALA A 108 -6.52 -4.92 5.75
CA ALA A 108 -7.82 -5.44 5.34
C ALA A 108 -7.76 -6.82 4.68
N ALA A 109 -6.61 -7.19 4.12
CA ALA A 109 -6.45 -8.46 3.40
C ALA A 109 -5.03 -9.03 3.51
N TYR A 110 -4.01 -8.32 3.01
CA TYR A 110 -2.71 -8.93 2.71
C TYR A 110 -2.07 -9.65 3.89
N ARG A 111 -2.10 -9.06 5.09
CA ARG A 111 -1.47 -9.67 6.26
C ARG A 111 -2.01 -11.05 6.58
N ALA A 112 -3.34 -11.19 6.56
CA ALA A 112 -3.95 -12.48 6.78
C ALA A 112 -3.79 -13.36 5.55
N SER A 113 -4.33 -12.92 4.41
CA SER A 113 -4.35 -13.67 3.14
C SER A 113 -2.98 -14.20 2.70
N PHE A 114 -1.89 -13.51 3.02
CA PHE A 114 -0.54 -13.88 2.62
C PHE A 114 0.39 -14.22 3.80
N SER A 115 -0.16 -14.46 5.00
CA SER A 115 0.59 -14.86 6.20
C SER A 115 1.73 -13.90 6.60
N LEU A 116 1.52 -12.59 6.49
CA LEU A 116 2.51 -11.56 6.84
C LEU A 116 2.39 -11.13 8.31
N PHE A 117 2.69 -12.05 9.23
CA PHE A 117 2.58 -11.87 10.68
C PHE A 117 3.93 -11.72 11.42
N GLY A 118 4.96 -11.17 10.76
CA GLY A 118 6.35 -11.12 11.25
C GLY A 118 6.65 -10.20 12.45
N GLY A 119 5.71 -10.01 13.38
CA GLY A 119 5.93 -9.28 14.64
C GLY A 119 5.90 -7.75 14.56
N ARG A 120 5.84 -7.17 13.36
CA ARG A 120 5.88 -5.71 13.13
C ARG A 120 4.53 -5.01 13.21
N GLY A 121 3.45 -5.71 13.59
CA GLY A 121 2.10 -5.12 13.60
C GLY A 121 1.55 -4.82 12.20
N GLY A 122 0.51 -3.99 12.16
CA GLY A 122 -0.12 -3.50 10.93
C GLY A 122 0.22 -2.03 10.66
N VAL A 123 -0.28 -1.53 9.54
CA VAL A 123 -0.14 -0.11 9.16
C VAL A 123 -1.22 0.70 9.87
N LEU A 124 -2.49 0.33 9.69
CA LEU A 124 -3.65 0.92 10.33
C LEU A 124 -4.01 0.20 11.64
N LEU A 125 -3.72 -1.09 11.77
CA LEU A 125 -4.00 -1.85 13.00
C LEU A 125 -2.72 -2.08 13.82
N ASN A 126 -2.83 -1.88 15.14
CA ASN A 126 -1.74 -2.09 16.10
C ASN A 126 -0.46 -1.28 15.78
N SER A 127 -0.63 -0.15 15.07
CA SER A 127 0.31 0.92 14.72
C SER A 127 1.80 0.57 14.76
N GLY A 128 2.20 -0.54 14.14
CA GLY A 128 3.61 -0.89 14.02
C GLY A 128 4.39 0.11 13.16
N TYR A 129 3.65 0.88 12.36
CA TYR A 129 4.15 1.89 11.46
C TYR A 129 3.38 3.22 11.60
N PRO A 130 3.63 4.03 12.65
CA PRO A 130 2.89 5.26 12.91
C PRO A 130 2.96 6.30 11.77
N ALA A 131 4.12 6.49 11.14
CA ALA A 131 4.27 7.46 10.06
C ALA A 131 3.52 7.01 8.80
N LEU A 132 3.56 5.71 8.47
CA LEU A 132 2.75 5.11 7.41
C LEU A 132 1.25 5.16 7.73
N ALA A 133 0.85 4.99 8.98
CA ALA A 133 -0.54 5.12 9.40
C ALA A 133 -1.07 6.54 9.12
N GLY A 134 -0.36 7.56 9.60
CA GLY A 134 -0.70 8.96 9.34
C GLY A 134 -0.70 9.28 7.85
N TYR A 135 0.29 8.80 7.10
CA TYR A 135 0.38 8.97 5.65
C TYR A 135 -0.81 8.34 4.92
N THR A 136 -1.18 7.12 5.29
CA THR A 136 -2.31 6.39 4.69
C THR A 136 -3.62 7.11 4.98
N ARG A 137 -3.81 7.62 6.20
CA ARG A 137 -4.99 8.40 6.61
C ARG A 137 -5.12 9.72 5.85
N ASP A 138 -4.02 10.47 5.66
CA ASP A 138 -4.02 11.72 4.87
C ASP A 138 -4.52 11.44 3.45
N ILE A 139 -3.94 10.45 2.78
CA ILE A 139 -4.35 10.12 1.40
C ILE A 139 -5.76 9.53 1.36
N TYR A 140 -6.12 8.64 2.29
CA TYR A 140 -7.47 8.08 2.40
C TYR A 140 -8.53 9.17 2.55
N SER A 141 -8.30 10.20 3.38
CA SER A 141 -9.25 11.32 3.56
C SER A 141 -9.64 11.98 2.23
N ARG A 142 -8.74 11.97 1.24
CA ARG A 142 -8.94 12.57 -0.09
C ARG A 142 -9.66 11.65 -1.06
N ILE A 143 -9.54 10.33 -0.89
CA ILE A 143 -9.99 9.32 -1.86
C ILE A 143 -11.03 8.35 -1.30
N HIS A 144 -11.47 8.51 -0.05
CA HIS A 144 -12.30 7.53 0.66
C HIS A 144 -13.57 7.14 -0.10
N VAL A 145 -14.15 8.05 -0.89
CA VAL A 145 -15.32 7.79 -1.73
C VAL A 145 -15.09 6.73 -2.82
N GLU A 146 -13.83 6.50 -3.21
CA GLU A 146 -13.41 5.49 -4.20
C GLU A 146 -13.01 4.15 -3.54
N VAL A 147 -13.07 4.05 -2.21
CA VAL A 147 -12.59 2.89 -1.45
C VAL A 147 -13.76 2.01 -1.01
N ASP A 148 -13.90 0.85 -1.66
CA ASP A 148 -14.83 -0.21 -1.24
C ASP A 148 -14.08 -1.28 -0.42
N TRP A 149 -14.13 -1.13 0.90
CA TRP A 149 -13.51 -2.04 1.86
C TRP A 149 -14.02 -3.49 1.78
N PRO A 150 -15.34 -3.76 1.72
CA PRO A 150 -15.87 -5.09 1.42
C PRO A 150 -15.26 -5.73 0.18
N SER A 151 -15.14 -4.98 -0.93
CA SER A 151 -14.56 -5.50 -2.17
C SER A 151 -13.09 -5.88 -2.02
N PHE A 152 -12.29 -5.12 -1.26
CA PHE A 152 -10.90 -5.53 -0.96
C PHE A 152 -10.89 -6.89 -0.28
N ARG A 153 -11.65 -7.05 0.79
CA ARG A 153 -11.65 -8.29 1.57
C ARG A 153 -12.22 -9.47 0.79
N GLN A 154 -13.29 -9.26 0.02
CA GLN A 154 -13.89 -10.30 -0.81
C GLN A 154 -12.90 -10.80 -1.87
N TYR A 155 -12.18 -9.90 -2.52
CA TYR A 155 -11.24 -10.25 -3.57
C TYR A 155 -10.14 -11.20 -3.09
N TYR A 156 -9.61 -11.05 -1.88
CA TYR A 156 -8.52 -11.92 -1.40
C TYR A 156 -8.97 -13.20 -0.69
N ARG A 157 -10.26 -13.59 -0.77
CA ARG A 157 -10.73 -14.86 -0.18
C ARG A 157 -10.26 -16.11 -0.93
N TRP A 158 -9.73 -15.99 -2.14
CA TRP A 158 -9.18 -17.13 -2.90
C TRP A 158 -7.85 -17.63 -2.33
N THR A 159 -7.16 -16.82 -1.53
CA THR A 159 -5.86 -17.16 -0.94
C THR A 159 -6.11 -17.95 0.34
N SER A 160 -6.45 -19.23 0.23
CA SER A 160 -6.66 -20.13 1.38
C SER A 160 -5.37 -20.43 2.18
N ALA A 161 -4.41 -19.50 2.21
CA ALA A 161 -3.20 -19.59 3.05
C ALA A 161 -3.49 -19.31 4.53
N VAL A 162 -4.71 -18.86 4.82
CA VAL A 162 -5.29 -18.78 6.15
C VAL A 162 -6.10 -20.05 6.36
N GLU A 163 -5.89 -20.77 7.46
CA GLU A 163 -6.86 -21.77 7.94
C GLU A 163 -8.27 -21.19 7.78
N PRO A 164 -9.28 -21.93 7.26
CA PRO A 164 -10.64 -21.40 7.06
C PRO A 164 -11.24 -20.68 8.28
N GLU A 165 -10.72 -20.98 9.47
CA GLU A 165 -11.12 -20.42 10.77
C GLU A 165 -10.24 -19.26 11.28
N ALA A 166 -9.09 -18.95 10.66
CA ALA A 166 -8.24 -17.91 11.20
C ALA A 166 -8.91 -16.53 11.07
N SER A 167 -9.08 -15.89 12.22
CA SER A 167 -9.77 -14.62 12.34
C SER A 167 -9.07 -13.56 11.50
N LEU A 168 -9.76 -13.06 10.48
CA LEU A 168 -9.40 -11.79 9.87
C LEU A 168 -9.60 -10.68 10.91
N PRO A 169 -8.80 -9.61 10.89
CA PRO A 169 -9.10 -8.45 11.71
C PRO A 169 -10.51 -7.91 11.44
N VAL A 170 -11.12 -7.33 12.47
CA VAL A 170 -12.45 -6.73 12.35
C VAL A 170 -12.37 -5.56 11.38
N LEU A 171 -13.13 -5.63 10.28
CA LEU A 171 -13.04 -4.63 9.21
C LEU A 171 -13.43 -3.24 9.71
N CYS A 172 -14.39 -3.16 10.63
CA CYS A 172 -14.81 -1.90 11.26
C CYS A 172 -13.67 -1.22 12.01
N ASP A 173 -12.77 -1.97 12.67
CA ASP A 173 -11.63 -1.38 13.38
C ASP A 173 -10.60 -0.80 12.41
N ILE A 174 -10.41 -1.44 11.25
CA ILE A 174 -9.54 -0.95 10.18
C ILE A 174 -10.10 0.34 9.59
N ILE A 175 -11.40 0.35 9.29
CA ILE A 175 -12.10 1.53 8.74
C ILE A 175 -12.01 2.69 9.73
N ALA A 176 -12.33 2.45 11.01
CA ALA A 176 -12.22 3.47 12.06
C ALA A 176 -10.79 4.01 12.19
N SER A 177 -9.77 3.16 12.05
CA SER A 177 -8.37 3.61 12.03
C SER A 177 -8.03 4.41 10.78
N ALA A 178 -8.58 4.08 9.61
CA ALA A 178 -8.37 4.85 8.37
C ALA A 178 -9.04 6.24 8.43
N GLU A 179 -10.17 6.36 9.13
CA GLU A 179 -10.92 7.60 9.34
C GLU A 179 -10.37 8.47 10.47
N ALA A 180 -9.48 7.93 11.30
CA ALA A 180 -8.87 8.68 12.39
C ALA A 180 -8.02 9.85 11.89
N PRO A 181 -7.84 10.92 12.70
CA PRO A 181 -6.94 12.02 12.37
C PRO A 181 -5.53 11.54 11.99
N HIS A 182 -4.96 12.12 10.93
CA HIS A 182 -3.66 11.69 10.40
C HIS A 182 -2.45 12.27 11.14
N GLY A 183 -2.59 13.45 11.77
CA GLY A 183 -1.48 14.11 12.48
C GLY A 183 -0.28 14.46 11.59
N ARG A 184 -0.54 14.68 10.29
CA ARG A 184 0.43 14.98 9.24
C ARG A 184 0.19 16.35 8.60
#